data_AF-A0A1V1WAC7-F1
#
_entry.id   AF-A0A1V1WAC7-F1
#
_cell.length_a   1.000
_cell.length_b   1.000
_cell.length_c   1.000
_cell.angle_alpha   90.00
_cell.angle_beta   90.00
_cell.angle_gamma   90.00
#
_symmetry.space_group_name_H-M   'P 1'
#
loop_
_entity.id
_entity.type
_entity.pdbx_description
1 polymer ?
#
loop_
_entity_poly.entity_id
_entity_poly.type
_entity_poly.pdbx_seq_one_letter_code
_entity_poly.pdbx_strand_id
1 'polypeptide(L)'
;MLEHMLLRAMAAVLATLAAAAALTGCDDQEQPEEPTPSAVSTPLTDFSTDDITITRADFCSRVAPNAVEEALGGTAESSETYANGDRARVAAGVHDVAHEYGCTWKAADGTVARAWVFAPPVTVEQAGALRKAATGKGCRPLRGAPAYGDPSVAVRCGSETSFHGLFGDAWLSCSVEAAGGDRTALLDRTGRWCVTVAQAAAA
;
A
#
# COMPACT_ATOMS: atom_id res chain seq x y z
N MET A 1 56.14 -28.64 55.07
CA MET A 1 54.88 -29.13 54.47
C MET A 1 55.09 -29.31 52.97
N LEU A 2 56.05 -30.14 52.63
CA LEU A 2 56.61 -30.31 51.29
C LEU A 2 56.85 -31.81 51.08
N GLU A 3 55.85 -32.66 51.38
CA GLU A 3 56.04 -34.11 51.50
C GLU A 3 54.82 -34.95 51.06
N HIS A 4 53.83 -34.40 50.36
CA HIS A 4 52.68 -35.18 49.87
C HIS A 4 52.49 -35.13 48.34
N MET A 5 53.59 -34.85 47.61
CA MET A 5 53.74 -35.35 46.25
C MET A 5 54.08 -36.84 46.30
N LEU A 6 53.60 -37.60 45.31
CA LEU A 6 53.97 -38.99 44.98
C LEU A 6 53.32 -40.08 45.85
N LEU A 7 52.12 -40.57 45.47
CA LEU A 7 51.70 -41.99 45.58
C LEU A 7 50.20 -42.20 45.31
N ARG A 8 49.68 -41.74 44.17
CA ARG A 8 48.49 -42.36 43.55
C ARG A 8 48.69 -42.46 42.05
N ALA A 9 49.62 -43.35 41.72
CA ALA A 9 49.88 -43.82 40.38
C ALA A 9 48.71 -44.68 39.86
N MET A 10 48.43 -44.51 38.56
CA MET A 10 48.06 -45.58 37.62
C MET A 10 46.84 -46.45 37.96
N ALA A 11 45.65 -46.03 37.53
CA ALA A 11 44.63 -46.90 36.94
C ALA A 11 43.41 -46.09 36.49
N ALA A 12 43.49 -45.45 35.32
CA ALA A 12 42.33 -45.11 34.47
C ALA A 12 42.78 -44.39 33.19
N VAL A 13 43.79 -44.94 32.52
CA VAL A 13 43.97 -44.73 31.08
C VAL A 13 42.99 -45.71 30.42
N LEU A 14 41.99 -45.22 29.67
CA LEU A 14 41.02 -45.95 28.79
C LEU A 14 39.51 -45.64 29.00
N ALA A 15 39.12 -44.41 29.38
CA ALA A 15 37.67 -44.06 29.35
C ALA A 15 37.37 -42.58 29.06
N THR A 16 38.26 -41.85 28.37
CA THR A 16 38.08 -40.42 28.06
C THR A 16 38.40 -40.11 26.59
N LEU A 17 37.96 -40.96 25.68
CA LEU A 17 38.14 -40.78 24.22
C LEU A 17 36.89 -41.15 23.41
N ALA A 18 35.70 -41.05 24.03
CA ALA A 18 34.41 -41.35 23.38
C ALA A 18 33.30 -40.33 23.71
N ALA A 19 33.66 -39.07 24.02
CA ALA A 19 32.69 -38.01 24.32
C ALA A 19 32.99 -36.68 23.59
N ALA A 20 33.72 -36.74 22.46
CA ALA A 20 34.14 -35.56 21.69
C ALA A 20 33.67 -35.61 20.22
N ALA A 21 32.61 -36.36 19.90
CA ALA A 21 32.13 -36.54 18.52
C ALA A 21 30.60 -36.54 18.39
N ALA A 22 29.91 -35.58 19.02
CA ALA A 22 28.45 -35.51 18.97
C ALA A 22 27.86 -34.09 18.80
N LEU A 23 28.59 -33.15 18.18
CA LEU A 23 28.06 -31.80 17.89
C LEU A 23 28.54 -31.26 16.53
N THR A 24 28.53 -32.10 15.49
CA THR A 24 28.72 -31.66 14.11
C THR A 24 27.62 -32.24 13.25
N GLY A 25 26.68 -31.39 12.83
CA GLY A 25 25.64 -31.76 11.87
C GLY A 25 24.26 -31.20 12.22
N CYS A 26 24.16 -29.89 12.46
CA CYS A 26 22.92 -29.21 12.10
C CYS A 26 23.03 -29.00 10.60
N ASP A 27 22.38 -29.89 9.85
CA ASP A 27 22.08 -29.73 8.43
C ASP A 27 21.40 -28.35 8.28
N ASP A 28 22.13 -27.38 7.73
CA ASP A 28 21.56 -26.17 7.10
C ASP A 28 20.78 -26.66 5.87
N GLN A 29 19.63 -27.30 6.11
CA GLN A 29 18.62 -27.42 5.07
C GLN A 29 18.06 -26.01 4.91
N GLU A 30 18.61 -25.30 3.92
CA GLU A 30 18.00 -24.13 3.29
C GLU A 30 16.55 -24.50 2.98
N GLN A 31 15.65 -24.08 3.88
CA GLN A 31 14.23 -24.33 3.77
C GLN A 31 13.81 -23.68 2.45
N PRO A 32 13.30 -24.44 1.46
CA PRO A 32 12.85 -23.84 0.22
C PRO A 32 11.84 -22.76 0.59
N GLU A 33 12.14 -21.50 0.23
CA GLU A 33 11.19 -20.41 0.39
C GLU A 33 9.92 -20.85 -0.34
N GLU A 34 8.86 -21.18 0.41
CA GLU A 34 7.56 -21.42 -0.17
C GLU A 34 7.23 -20.16 -0.98
N PRO A 35 6.94 -20.27 -2.28
CA PRO A 35 6.61 -19.11 -3.08
C PRO A 35 5.43 -18.45 -2.39
N THR A 36 5.66 -17.27 -1.82
CA THR A 36 4.60 -16.50 -1.20
C THR A 36 3.60 -16.28 -2.32
N PRO A 37 2.34 -16.73 -2.20
CA PRO A 37 1.38 -16.53 -3.25
C PRO A 37 1.31 -15.02 -3.49
N SER A 38 1.83 -14.56 -4.63
CA SER A 38 1.62 -13.21 -5.11
C SER A 38 0.13 -13.10 -5.33
N ALA A 39 -0.59 -12.64 -4.30
CA ALA A 39 -1.98 -12.28 -4.42
C ALA A 39 -2.04 -11.23 -5.50
N VAL A 40 -2.45 -11.65 -6.70
CA VAL A 40 -2.65 -10.75 -7.83
C VAL A 40 -3.69 -9.73 -7.37
N SER A 41 -3.34 -8.44 -7.38
CA SER A 41 -4.27 -7.40 -6.96
C SER A 41 -5.55 -7.48 -7.78
N THR A 42 -6.71 -7.28 -7.15
CA THR A 42 -8.01 -7.43 -7.80
C THR A 42 -8.23 -6.33 -8.85
N PRO A 43 -8.53 -6.67 -10.13
CA PRO A 43 -8.94 -5.67 -11.11
C PRO A 43 -10.20 -4.94 -10.66
N LEU A 44 -10.30 -3.64 -10.96
CA LEU A 44 -11.49 -2.85 -10.57
C LEU A 44 -12.78 -3.35 -11.23
N THR A 45 -12.72 -3.97 -12.41
CA THR A 45 -13.89 -4.61 -13.05
C THR A 45 -14.47 -5.76 -12.25
N ASP A 46 -13.66 -6.37 -11.37
CA ASP A 46 -14.00 -7.58 -10.62
C ASP A 46 -14.33 -7.25 -9.16
N PHE A 47 -14.35 -5.95 -8.81
CA PHE A 47 -14.61 -5.46 -7.47
C PHE A 47 -16.03 -4.86 -7.38
N SER A 48 -16.87 -5.43 -6.51
CA SER A 48 -18.20 -4.89 -6.22
C SER A 48 -18.06 -3.62 -5.39
N THR A 49 -18.48 -2.47 -5.95
CA THR A 49 -18.49 -1.19 -5.24
C THR A 49 -19.79 -0.95 -4.47
N ASP A 50 -20.82 -1.76 -4.69
CA ASP A 50 -22.17 -1.53 -4.15
C ASP A 50 -22.31 -2.01 -2.70
N ASP A 51 -21.49 -2.98 -2.29
CA ASP A 51 -21.56 -3.63 -0.98
C ASP A 51 -20.53 -3.10 0.03
N ILE A 52 -19.78 -2.05 -0.33
CA ILE A 52 -18.72 -1.49 0.51
C ILE A 52 -19.12 -0.14 1.08
N THR A 53 -18.95 0.00 2.39
CA THR A 53 -19.09 1.28 3.09
C THR A 53 -17.70 1.78 3.44
N ILE A 54 -17.39 3.01 3.04
CA ILE A 54 -16.10 3.64 3.32
C ILE A 54 -16.22 4.48 4.58
N THR A 55 -15.27 4.32 5.50
CA THR A 55 -15.19 5.14 6.70
C THR A 55 -14.51 6.47 6.37
N ARG A 56 -15.14 7.59 6.75
CA ARG A 56 -14.57 8.95 6.64
C ARG A 56 -13.56 9.21 7.78
N ALA A 57 -12.48 8.44 7.81
CA ALA A 57 -11.42 8.48 8.82
C ALA A 57 -10.04 8.18 8.21
N ASP A 58 -8.98 8.23 9.03
CA ASP A 58 -7.65 7.78 8.62
C ASP A 58 -7.69 6.28 8.25
N PHE A 59 -7.10 5.97 7.10
CA PHE A 59 -7.00 4.62 6.56
C PHE A 59 -5.59 4.28 6.07
N CYS A 60 -4.66 5.24 6.09
CA CYS A 60 -3.39 5.12 5.38
C CYS A 60 -2.49 4.02 5.96
N SER A 61 -2.57 3.79 7.28
CA SER A 61 -1.85 2.70 7.97
C SER A 61 -2.40 1.30 7.64
N ARG A 62 -3.59 1.21 7.04
CA ARG A 62 -4.23 -0.06 6.64
C ARG A 62 -3.94 -0.43 5.18
N VAL A 63 -3.32 0.46 4.41
CA VAL A 63 -2.88 0.14 3.07
C VAL A 63 -1.68 -0.79 3.15
N ALA A 64 -1.83 -1.99 2.58
CA ALA A 64 -0.78 -3.00 2.63
C ALA A 64 0.48 -2.53 1.85
N PRO A 65 1.70 -2.70 2.39
CA PRO A 65 2.92 -2.23 1.74
C PRO A 65 3.12 -2.79 0.31
N ASN A 66 2.82 -4.06 0.09
CA ASN A 66 2.93 -4.69 -1.24
C ASN A 66 2.01 -4.05 -2.29
N ALA A 67 0.83 -3.56 -1.87
CA ALA A 67 -0.08 -2.87 -2.78
C ALA A 67 0.43 -1.46 -3.14
N VAL A 68 1.14 -0.80 -2.22
CA VAL A 68 1.86 0.45 -2.53
C VAL A 68 2.95 0.17 -3.56
N GLU A 69 3.75 -0.87 -3.35
CA GLU A 69 4.83 -1.23 -4.28
C GLU A 69 4.31 -1.59 -5.67
N GLU A 70 3.18 -2.30 -5.75
CA GLU A 70 2.51 -2.61 -7.02
C GLU A 70 2.02 -1.34 -7.73
N ALA A 71 1.39 -0.42 -6.99
CA ALA A 71 0.92 0.86 -7.54
C ALA A 71 2.07 1.73 -8.05
N LEU A 72 3.20 1.74 -7.33
CA LEU A 72 4.39 2.46 -7.70
C LEU A 72 5.21 1.76 -8.81
N GLY A 73 5.08 0.44 -8.96
CA GLY A 73 5.96 -0.37 -9.80
C GLY A 73 7.36 -0.54 -9.20
N GLY A 74 7.51 -0.41 -7.88
CA GLY A 74 8.77 -0.47 -7.16
C GLY A 74 8.63 -0.03 -5.71
N THR A 75 9.73 -0.05 -4.96
CA THR A 75 9.75 0.32 -3.54
C THR A 75 9.41 1.80 -3.33
N ALA A 76 8.63 2.09 -2.28
CA ALA A 76 8.37 3.45 -1.84
C ALA A 76 9.61 4.04 -1.14
N GLU A 77 10.09 5.17 -1.63
CA GLU A 77 11.19 5.94 -1.03
C GLU A 77 10.69 6.89 0.06
N SER A 78 9.45 7.34 -0.06
CA SER A 78 8.83 8.24 0.91
C SER A 78 7.33 8.06 0.96
N SER A 79 6.77 8.39 2.12
CA SER A 79 5.33 8.52 2.34
C SER A 79 5.03 9.79 3.11
N GLU A 80 3.89 10.40 2.80
CA GLU A 80 3.32 11.55 3.49
C GLU A 80 1.87 11.19 3.84
N THR A 81 1.44 11.46 5.08
CA THR A 81 0.04 11.33 5.51
C THR A 81 -0.44 12.65 6.10
N TYR A 82 -1.73 12.91 6.03
CA TYR A 82 -2.37 14.02 6.72
C TYR A 82 -3.82 13.66 7.08
N ALA A 83 -4.32 14.27 8.15
CA ALA A 83 -5.66 14.08 8.65
C ALA A 83 -6.51 15.35 8.49
N ASN A 84 -7.81 15.19 8.71
CA ASN A 84 -8.73 16.32 8.74
C ASN A 84 -8.34 17.34 9.82
N GLY A 85 -8.18 18.60 9.42
CA GLY A 85 -7.72 19.70 10.27
C GLY A 85 -6.22 19.99 10.16
N ASP A 86 -5.44 19.10 9.54
CA ASP A 86 -4.00 19.32 9.37
C ASP A 86 -3.72 20.37 8.30
N ARG A 87 -2.63 21.12 8.47
CA ARG A 87 -2.11 21.98 7.39
C ARG A 87 -1.34 21.08 6.41
N ALA A 88 -1.96 20.78 5.28
CA ALA A 88 -1.40 19.89 4.27
C ALA A 88 -1.20 20.62 2.93
N ARG A 89 -0.28 20.11 2.12
CA ARG A 89 -0.11 20.58 0.73
C ARG A 89 -1.24 20.02 -0.12
N VAL A 90 -2.30 20.81 -0.30
CA VAL A 90 -3.49 20.44 -1.10
C VAL A 90 -3.29 20.63 -2.60
N ALA A 91 -2.33 21.48 -3.00
CA ALA A 91 -1.89 21.64 -4.39
C ALA A 91 -0.43 22.14 -4.44
N ALA A 92 0.18 22.16 -5.63
CA ALA A 92 1.55 22.67 -5.80
C ALA A 92 1.68 24.11 -5.25
N GLY A 93 2.50 24.29 -4.21
CA GLY A 93 2.72 25.57 -3.54
C GLY A 93 1.59 26.05 -2.61
N VAL A 94 0.49 25.30 -2.48
CA VAL A 94 -0.66 25.67 -1.65
C VAL A 94 -0.74 24.76 -0.44
N HIS A 95 -0.63 25.34 0.74
CA HIS A 95 -0.91 24.66 2.01
C HIS A 95 -2.19 25.21 2.60
N ASP A 96 -3.15 24.34 2.87
CA ASP A 96 -4.43 24.69 3.47
C ASP A 96 -4.79 23.68 4.56
N VAL A 97 -5.84 23.98 5.33
CA VAL A 97 -6.43 23.03 6.27
C VAL A 97 -7.14 21.94 5.47
N ALA A 98 -6.68 20.71 5.63
CA ALA A 98 -7.28 19.55 4.99
C ALA A 98 -8.68 19.31 5.55
N HIS A 99 -9.64 19.14 4.64
CA HIS A 99 -10.99 18.65 4.96
C HIS A 99 -11.15 17.18 4.55
N GLU A 100 -10.05 16.44 4.58
CA GLU A 100 -9.93 15.07 4.09
C GLU A 100 -8.81 14.34 4.85
N TYR A 101 -8.83 13.01 4.81
CA TYR A 101 -7.74 12.15 5.24
C TYR A 101 -7.04 11.63 4.01
N GLY A 102 -5.71 11.68 3.96
CA GLY A 102 -5.02 11.28 2.75
C GLY A 102 -3.56 10.89 2.95
N CYS A 103 -3.08 10.16 1.94
CA CYS A 103 -1.73 9.65 1.87
C CYS A 103 -1.16 9.81 0.46
N THR A 104 0.16 9.98 0.42
CA THR A 104 0.95 10.01 -0.82
C THR A 104 2.18 9.16 -0.61
N TRP A 105 2.48 8.29 -1.59
CA TRP A 105 3.71 7.50 -1.65
C TRP A 105 4.45 7.82 -2.94
N LYS A 106 5.79 7.82 -2.88
CA LYS A 106 6.64 8.15 -4.03
C LYS A 106 7.74 7.11 -4.18
N ALA A 107 7.99 6.67 -5.42
CA ALA A 107 9.13 5.84 -5.78
C ALA A 107 10.33 6.69 -6.24
N ALA A 108 11.50 6.04 -6.33
CA ALA A 108 12.75 6.68 -6.76
C ALA A 108 12.69 7.25 -8.19
N ASP A 109 11.89 6.64 -9.06
CA ASP A 109 11.71 7.08 -10.45
C ASP A 109 10.73 8.25 -10.60
N GLY A 110 10.15 8.72 -9.49
CA GLY A 110 9.17 9.80 -9.47
C GLY A 110 7.73 9.37 -9.63
N THR A 111 7.43 8.07 -9.75
CA THR A 111 6.06 7.55 -9.71
C THR A 111 5.42 7.88 -8.37
N VAL A 112 4.16 8.35 -8.40
CA VAL A 112 3.42 8.75 -7.20
C VAL A 112 2.08 8.06 -7.14
N ALA A 113 1.78 7.42 -6.01
CA ALA A 113 0.45 6.89 -5.69
C ALA A 113 -0.18 7.76 -4.60
N ARG A 114 -1.47 8.09 -4.74
CA ARG A 114 -2.21 8.93 -3.78
C ARG A 114 -3.56 8.31 -3.47
N ALA A 115 -4.06 8.59 -2.28
CA ALA A 115 -5.40 8.24 -1.85
C ALA A 115 -5.91 9.28 -0.86
N TRP A 116 -7.21 9.62 -0.94
CA TRP A 116 -7.83 10.52 0.03
C TRP A 116 -9.35 10.32 0.12
N VAL A 117 -9.91 10.56 1.29
CA VAL A 117 -11.35 10.51 1.57
C VAL A 117 -11.80 11.79 2.24
N PHE A 118 -12.90 12.38 1.77
CA PHE A 118 -13.47 13.57 2.38
C PHE A 118 -13.93 13.28 3.80
N ALA A 119 -13.61 14.17 4.73
CA ALA A 119 -14.04 14.05 6.11
C ALA A 119 -15.53 14.43 6.29
N PRO A 120 -16.07 15.49 5.66
CA PRO A 120 -17.50 15.77 5.67
C PRO A 120 -18.29 14.73 4.85
N PRO A 121 -19.56 14.47 5.23
CA PRO A 121 -20.43 13.64 4.39
C PRO A 121 -20.70 14.32 3.06
N VAL A 122 -20.78 13.53 2.00
CA VAL A 122 -21.06 13.98 0.64
C VAL A 122 -22.38 13.37 0.18
N THR A 123 -23.31 14.24 -0.20
CA THR A 123 -24.58 13.85 -0.82
C THR A 123 -24.38 13.47 -2.29
N VAL A 124 -25.34 12.75 -2.88
CA VAL A 124 -25.33 12.42 -4.31
C VAL A 124 -25.25 13.66 -5.20
N GLU A 125 -25.93 14.76 -4.82
CA GLU A 125 -25.87 16.01 -5.57
C GLU A 125 -24.46 16.64 -5.54
N GLN A 126 -23.86 16.70 -4.35
CA GLN A 126 -22.48 17.18 -4.17
C GLN A 126 -21.48 16.29 -4.93
N ALA A 127 -21.63 14.97 -4.86
CA ALA A 127 -20.82 14.03 -5.62
C ALA A 127 -20.95 14.26 -7.13
N GLY A 128 -22.16 14.57 -7.62
CA GLY A 128 -22.40 14.99 -9.00
C GLY A 128 -21.64 16.27 -9.39
N ALA A 129 -21.48 17.22 -8.47
CA ALA A 129 -20.68 18.43 -8.68
C ALA A 129 -19.17 18.15 -8.64
N LEU A 130 -18.71 17.34 -7.68
CA LEU A 130 -17.30 16.90 -7.56
C LEU A 130 -16.85 16.14 -8.81
N ARG A 131 -17.70 15.24 -9.32
CA ARG A 131 -17.48 14.52 -10.58
C ARG A 131 -17.27 15.48 -11.76
N LYS A 132 -18.09 16.52 -11.87
CA LYS A 132 -17.94 17.56 -12.90
C LYS A 132 -16.62 18.31 -12.70
N ALA A 133 -16.31 18.73 -11.47
CA ALA A 133 -15.08 19.44 -11.14
C ALA A 133 -13.81 18.63 -11.48
N ALA A 134 -13.81 17.31 -11.24
CA ALA A 134 -12.69 16.41 -11.56
C ALA A 134 -12.38 16.35 -13.07
N THR A 135 -13.35 16.66 -13.93
CA THR A 135 -13.15 16.75 -15.39
C THR A 135 -12.77 18.15 -15.89
N GLY A 136 -12.61 19.11 -14.98
CA GLY A 136 -12.18 20.47 -15.28
C GLY A 136 -10.66 20.61 -15.43
N LYS A 137 -10.19 21.84 -15.71
CA LYS A 137 -8.76 22.23 -15.65
C LYS A 137 -7.77 21.36 -16.45
N GLY A 138 -8.16 20.90 -17.64
CA GLY A 138 -7.27 20.13 -18.53
C GLY A 138 -7.32 18.62 -18.30
N CYS A 139 -8.11 18.15 -17.34
CA CYS A 139 -8.43 16.74 -17.17
C CYS A 139 -9.44 16.27 -18.24
N ARG A 140 -9.37 14.99 -18.58
CA ARG A 140 -10.29 14.34 -19.52
C ARG A 140 -10.89 13.08 -18.89
N PRO A 141 -12.22 12.89 -18.99
CA PRO A 141 -12.84 11.65 -18.52
C PRO A 141 -12.37 10.46 -19.36
N LEU A 142 -12.13 9.33 -18.69
CA LEU A 142 -11.77 8.06 -19.31
C LEU A 142 -13.03 7.25 -19.56
N ARG A 143 -13.57 7.35 -20.78
CA ARG A 143 -14.79 6.63 -21.17
C ARG A 143 -14.54 5.11 -21.11
N GLY A 144 -15.49 4.38 -20.53
CA GLY A 144 -15.41 2.92 -20.39
C GLY A 144 -14.53 2.45 -19.23
N ALA A 145 -13.99 3.36 -18.41
CA ALA A 145 -13.39 2.96 -17.14
C ALA A 145 -14.46 2.33 -16.23
N PRO A 146 -14.10 1.30 -15.43
CA PRO A 146 -15.02 0.71 -14.46
C PRO A 146 -15.52 1.74 -13.46
N ALA A 147 -16.72 1.53 -12.92
CA ALA A 147 -17.25 2.37 -11.86
C ALA A 147 -16.41 2.23 -10.59
N TYR A 148 -16.27 3.32 -9.85
CA TYR A 148 -15.62 3.35 -8.55
C TYR A 148 -16.60 3.99 -7.57
N GLY A 149 -17.59 3.23 -7.10
CA GLY A 149 -18.76 3.80 -6.40
C GLY A 149 -19.75 4.48 -7.35
N ASP A 150 -20.80 5.09 -6.79
CA ASP A 150 -21.87 5.74 -7.55
C ASP A 150 -22.43 7.00 -6.83
N PRO A 151 -22.33 8.20 -7.43
CA PRO A 151 -21.72 8.51 -8.72
C PRO A 151 -20.19 8.47 -8.70
N SER A 152 -19.59 8.19 -9.86
CA SER A 152 -18.13 8.15 -10.01
C SER A 152 -17.61 8.69 -11.34
N VAL A 153 -16.31 8.94 -11.42
CA VAL A 153 -15.58 9.26 -12.65
C VAL A 153 -14.11 8.83 -12.57
N ALA A 154 -13.61 8.29 -13.66
CA ALA A 154 -12.18 8.17 -13.90
C ALA A 154 -11.71 9.30 -14.82
N VAL A 155 -10.60 9.95 -14.48
CA VAL A 155 -10.03 11.04 -15.27
C VAL A 155 -8.54 10.86 -15.50
N ARG A 156 -8.03 11.56 -16.52
CA ARG A 156 -6.61 11.70 -16.79
C ARG A 156 -6.24 13.17 -16.88
N CYS A 157 -5.24 13.56 -16.11
CA CYS A 157 -4.73 14.92 -15.98
C CYS A 157 -3.21 14.89 -16.23
N GLY A 158 -2.78 15.09 -17.47
CA GLY A 158 -1.37 14.90 -17.83
C GLY A 158 -0.93 13.43 -17.71
N SER A 159 0.05 13.16 -16.84
CA SER A 159 0.58 11.83 -16.49
C SER A 159 -0.21 11.13 -15.38
N GLU A 160 -1.12 11.83 -14.70
CA GLU A 160 -1.93 11.24 -13.64
C GLU A 160 -3.19 10.59 -14.20
N THR A 161 -3.49 9.38 -13.71
CA THR A 161 -4.80 8.74 -13.84
C THR A 161 -5.42 8.63 -12.45
N SER A 162 -6.69 8.98 -12.31
CA SER A 162 -7.38 8.95 -11.03
C SER A 162 -8.81 8.44 -11.15
N PHE A 163 -9.31 7.85 -10.08
CA PHE A 163 -10.72 7.51 -9.89
C PHE A 163 -11.26 8.28 -8.70
N HIS A 164 -12.51 8.72 -8.83
CA HIS A 164 -13.23 9.45 -7.80
C HIS A 164 -14.66 8.91 -7.70
N GLY A 165 -15.12 8.68 -6.47
CA GLY A 165 -16.29 7.85 -6.23
C GLY A 165 -17.03 8.16 -4.95
N LEU A 166 -18.37 8.11 -5.00
CA LEU A 166 -19.19 8.09 -3.80
C LEU A 166 -19.47 6.66 -3.35
N PHE A 167 -19.19 6.38 -2.07
CA PHE A 167 -19.52 5.14 -1.38
C PHE A 167 -20.35 5.46 -0.14
N GLY A 168 -21.66 5.20 -0.19
CA GLY A 168 -22.56 5.70 0.86
C GLY A 168 -22.57 7.24 0.92
N ASP A 169 -21.97 7.81 1.96
CA ASP A 169 -21.77 9.26 2.12
C ASP A 169 -20.30 9.70 2.03
N ALA A 170 -19.39 8.78 1.67
CA ALA A 170 -17.96 9.03 1.61
C ALA A 170 -17.48 9.22 0.17
N TRP A 171 -16.91 10.40 -0.12
CA TRP A 171 -16.25 10.64 -1.41
C TRP A 171 -14.78 10.20 -1.32
N LEU A 172 -14.47 9.08 -1.96
CA LEU A 172 -13.16 8.45 -1.97
C LEU A 172 -12.47 8.68 -3.32
N SER A 173 -11.18 8.95 -3.28
CA SER A 173 -10.37 9.22 -4.46
C SER A 173 -8.99 8.57 -4.35
N CYS A 174 -8.44 8.18 -5.50
CA CYS A 174 -7.16 7.52 -5.62
C CYS A 174 -6.55 7.86 -6.98
N SER A 175 -5.23 8.00 -7.03
CA SER A 175 -4.52 8.28 -8.27
C SER A 175 -3.15 7.61 -8.33
N VAL A 176 -2.71 7.36 -9.56
CA VAL A 176 -1.31 7.03 -9.88
C VAL A 176 -0.83 8.00 -10.95
N GLU A 177 0.31 8.62 -10.69
CA GLU A 177 1.03 9.51 -11.59
C GLU A 177 2.36 8.85 -11.96
N ALA A 178 2.56 8.58 -13.24
CA ALA A 178 3.79 7.97 -13.75
C ALA A 178 4.22 8.63 -15.06
N ALA A 179 5.53 8.83 -15.23
CA ALA A 179 6.06 9.41 -16.46
C ALA A 179 6.09 8.37 -17.60
N GLY A 180 5.35 8.64 -18.67
CA GLY A 180 5.33 7.77 -19.84
C GLY A 180 4.58 6.45 -19.63
N GLY A 181 4.84 5.47 -20.50
CA GLY A 181 4.24 4.13 -20.43
C GLY A 181 2.93 3.95 -21.20
N ASP A 182 2.44 2.71 -21.20
CA ASP A 182 1.16 2.34 -21.80
C ASP A 182 0.01 2.88 -20.93
N ARG A 183 -0.85 3.70 -21.55
CA ARG A 183 -2.00 4.34 -20.89
C ARG A 183 -3.03 3.33 -20.39
N THR A 184 -3.18 2.21 -21.08
CA THR A 184 -4.10 1.13 -20.69
C THR A 184 -3.55 0.41 -19.47
N ALA A 185 -2.24 0.14 -19.45
CA ALA A 185 -1.58 -0.46 -18.30
C ALA A 185 -1.63 0.47 -17.07
N LEU A 186 -1.44 1.78 -17.26
CA LEU A 186 -1.57 2.76 -16.17
C LEU A 186 -3.02 2.83 -15.63
N LEU A 187 -4.03 2.77 -16.51
CA LEU A 187 -5.43 2.72 -16.10
C LEU A 187 -5.73 1.48 -15.26
N ASP A 188 -5.29 0.29 -15.70
CA ASP A 188 -5.48 -0.97 -14.97
C ASP A 188 -4.76 -0.93 -13.61
N ARG A 189 -3.49 -0.49 -13.59
CA ARG A 189 -2.72 -0.31 -12.35
C ARG A 189 -3.40 0.65 -11.38
N THR A 190 -3.91 1.77 -11.89
CA THR A 190 -4.64 2.74 -11.06
C THR A 190 -5.94 2.12 -10.52
N GLY A 191 -6.66 1.35 -11.34
CA GLY A 191 -7.87 0.65 -10.91
C GLY A 191 -7.59 -0.33 -9.76
N ARG A 192 -6.55 -1.15 -9.89
CA ARG A 192 -6.10 -2.07 -8.83
C ARG A 192 -5.71 -1.34 -7.55
N TRP A 193 -4.94 -0.26 -7.67
CA TRP A 193 -4.61 0.61 -6.55
C TRP A 193 -5.87 1.12 -5.83
N CYS A 194 -6.86 1.58 -6.59
CA CYS A 194 -8.13 2.07 -6.06
C CYS A 194 -8.93 0.99 -5.32
N VAL A 195 -8.85 -0.27 -5.73
CA VAL A 195 -9.46 -1.40 -5.00
C VAL A 195 -8.80 -1.57 -3.62
N THR A 196 -7.48 -1.58 -3.54
CA THR A 196 -6.76 -1.66 -2.26
C THR A 196 -7.12 -0.49 -1.35
N VAL A 197 -7.20 0.72 -1.89
CA VAL A 197 -7.62 1.92 -1.14
C VAL A 197 -9.03 1.77 -0.59
N ALA A 198 -9.98 1.30 -1.41
CA ALA A 198 -11.36 1.07 -0.96
C ALA A 198 -11.43 0.03 0.17
N GLN A 199 -10.70 -1.07 0.03
CA GLN A 199 -10.61 -2.10 1.07
C GLN A 199 -9.99 -1.56 2.37
N ALA A 200 -8.90 -0.80 2.29
CA ALA A 200 -8.24 -0.20 3.45
C ALA A 200 -9.13 0.85 4.16
N ALA A 201 -9.95 1.58 3.40
CA ALA A 201 -10.83 2.61 3.95
C ALA A 201 -12.18 2.07 4.45
N ALA A 202 -12.57 0.84 4.08
CA ALA A 202 -13.74 0.15 4.60
C ALA A 202 -13.50 -0.63 5.90
N ALA A 203 -12.24 -0.92 6.20
CA ALA A 203 -11.83 -1.65 7.40
C ALA A 203 -11.96 -0.82 8.70
#